data_AF-A0AAD8TG39-F1
#
_entry.id   AF-A0AAD8TG39-F1
#
_cell.length_a   1.000
_cell.length_b   1.000
_cell.length_c   1.000
_cell.angle_alpha   90.00
_cell.angle_beta   90.00
_cell.angle_gamma   90.00
#
_symmetry.space_group_name_H-M   'P 1'
#
loop_
_entity.id
_entity.type
_entity.pdbx_description
1 polymer ?
#
loop_
_entity_poly.entity_id
_entity_poly.type
_entity_poly.pdbx_seq_one_letter_code
_entity_poly.pdbx_strand_id
1 'polypeptide(L)'
;MGSSDPTDIEDTDRGVDGGDELVESVKPAERSIDDDMVDPAADGDGFLADLGTKGSSNRRTPSALTLQWTLLNVIPKFPCRPEKFERDESLCGMEPFIQTEVYQLGNGGDMIFERDLHALSEFLGRSPPEFYGGQVNDQPGGQLQWVIMADLPRKPESPMFGKIQFSLRENNWADGLARAMQEALARLDNSRAYANHTYLQLAQQAETIKVIAKERRALRRLNAKKDYTIHRLKAKIAALKETVATQAEQLQELEEEGEGEDIQGDGYSYVGNDDDYEEEEDEDLAFHPNVDGYEHLEAGMDNTFPINVDGE
;
A
#
# COMPACT_ATOMS: atom_id res chain seq x y z
N MET A 1 -63.88 2.67 -40.30
CA MET A 1 -64.25 3.96 -39.70
C MET A 1 -65.14 3.67 -38.49
N GLY A 2 -64.80 4.23 -37.33
CA GLY A 2 -65.47 3.99 -36.04
C GLY A 2 -64.58 3.15 -35.12
N SER A 3 -63.60 3.71 -34.41
CA SER A 3 -63.71 4.59 -33.22
C SER A 3 -64.23 3.84 -32.00
N SER A 4 -63.34 3.54 -31.04
CA SER A 4 -63.54 3.65 -29.58
C SER A 4 -62.29 3.13 -28.84
N ASP A 5 -61.38 4.05 -28.55
CA ASP A 5 -60.50 4.07 -27.36
C ASP A 5 -61.14 5.06 -26.37
N PRO A 6 -60.64 5.26 -25.13
CA PRO A 6 -60.14 4.33 -24.11
C PRO A 6 -60.87 4.59 -22.76
N THR A 7 -60.71 3.72 -21.76
CA THR A 7 -61.13 4.04 -20.37
C THR A 7 -59.90 4.13 -19.47
N ASP A 8 -59.56 5.37 -19.13
CA ASP A 8 -59.18 5.89 -17.82
C ASP A 8 -58.78 4.86 -16.75
N ILE A 9 -57.49 4.82 -16.43
CA ILE A 9 -56.97 4.29 -15.18
C ILE A 9 -56.55 5.50 -14.35
N GLU A 10 -57.35 5.76 -13.32
CA GLU A 10 -57.19 6.86 -12.37
C GLU A 10 -55.92 6.73 -11.53
N ASP A 11 -55.38 7.92 -11.26
CA ASP A 11 -54.31 8.23 -10.34
C ASP A 11 -54.54 7.68 -8.93
N THR A 12 -53.49 7.09 -8.36
CA THR A 12 -53.34 7.02 -6.90
C THR A 12 -52.03 7.65 -6.48
N ASP A 13 -52.11 8.97 -6.29
CA ASP A 13 -51.27 9.74 -5.40
C ASP A 13 -51.24 9.07 -4.02
N ARG A 14 -50.09 8.49 -3.64
CA ARG A 14 -49.74 8.26 -2.24
C ARG A 14 -48.62 9.21 -1.87
N GLY A 15 -49.03 10.29 -1.22
CA GLY A 15 -48.14 11.15 -0.45
C GLY A 15 -47.36 10.32 0.57
N VAL A 16 -46.04 10.40 0.49
CA VAL A 16 -45.15 10.04 1.59
C VAL A 16 -44.87 11.34 2.32
N ASP A 17 -45.65 11.50 3.38
CA ASP A 17 -45.56 12.58 4.36
C ASP A 17 -44.27 12.44 5.18
N GLY A 18 -43.76 13.60 5.61
CA GLY A 18 -42.44 13.79 6.19
C GLY A 18 -42.23 13.05 7.51
N GLY A 19 -41.04 12.50 7.64
CA GLY A 19 -40.41 12.17 8.92
C GLY A 19 -39.13 12.96 9.04
N ASP A 20 -39.19 14.11 9.71
CA ASP A 20 -38.05 14.85 10.23
C ASP A 20 -37.20 13.91 11.11
N GLU A 21 -36.10 13.40 10.55
CA GLU A 21 -35.09 12.73 11.34
C GLU A 21 -34.17 13.79 11.95
N LEU A 22 -34.45 14.07 13.21
CA LEU A 22 -33.64 14.84 14.15
C LEU A 22 -32.16 14.52 13.95
N VAL A 23 -31.44 15.47 13.35
CA VAL A 23 -29.98 15.52 13.41
C VAL A 23 -29.62 15.82 14.87
N GLU A 24 -29.38 14.77 15.65
CA GLU A 24 -28.76 14.88 16.96
C GLU A 24 -27.47 15.67 16.81
N SER A 25 -27.47 16.87 17.38
CA SER A 25 -26.29 17.69 17.58
C SER A 25 -25.32 16.91 18.46
N VAL A 26 -24.38 16.21 17.83
CA VAL A 26 -23.19 15.66 18.47
C VAL A 26 -22.41 16.85 19.02
N LYS A 27 -22.59 17.10 20.33
CA LYS A 27 -21.71 17.98 21.10
C LYS A 27 -20.27 17.53 20.86
N PRO A 28 -19.35 18.42 20.46
CA PRO A 28 -17.94 18.08 20.48
C PRO A 28 -17.57 17.79 21.92
N ALA A 29 -17.18 16.54 22.18
CA ALA A 29 -16.51 16.19 23.43
C ALA A 29 -15.22 17.01 23.49
N GLU A 30 -15.18 17.95 24.43
CA GLU A 30 -13.94 18.56 24.90
C GLU A 30 -13.05 17.42 25.41
N ARG A 31 -12.19 16.90 24.52
CA ARG A 31 -11.02 16.14 24.95
C ARG A 31 -10.09 17.17 25.57
N SER A 32 -10.07 17.20 26.89
CA SER A 32 -8.91 17.71 27.63
C SER A 32 -7.71 16.90 27.17
N ILE A 33 -6.87 17.55 26.36
CA ILE A 33 -5.51 17.09 26.12
C ILE A 33 -4.76 17.58 27.35
N ASP A 34 -4.87 16.81 28.43
CA ASP A 34 -3.88 16.83 29.48
C ASP A 34 -2.65 16.15 28.86
N ASP A 35 -1.82 16.99 28.21
CA ASP A 35 -0.45 16.67 27.85
C ASP A 35 0.32 16.46 29.16
N ASP A 36 0.25 15.23 29.68
CA ASP A 36 1.23 14.71 30.61
C ASP A 36 2.58 14.70 29.89
N MET A 37 3.32 15.79 30.07
CA MET A 37 4.78 15.82 29.96
C MET A 37 5.34 14.78 30.94
N VAL A 38 5.40 13.54 30.50
CA VAL A 38 6.24 12.53 31.14
C VAL A 38 7.66 12.78 30.66
N ASP A 39 8.46 13.38 31.55
CA ASP A 39 9.91 13.44 31.45
C ASP A 39 10.47 12.05 31.09
N PRO A 40 11.29 11.91 30.03
CA PRO A 40 12.07 10.71 29.84
C PRO A 40 13.16 10.69 30.92
N ALA A 41 12.85 10.02 32.02
CA ALA A 41 13.83 9.61 33.00
C ALA A 41 14.98 8.87 32.29
N ALA A 42 16.18 9.27 32.67
CA ALA A 42 17.46 8.67 32.41
C ALA A 42 17.45 7.13 32.49
N ASP A 43 17.42 6.47 31.33
CA ASP A 43 17.97 5.14 31.20
C ASP A 43 19.48 5.29 30.96
N GLY A 44 20.23 5.16 32.05
CA GLY A 44 21.66 4.98 32.03
C GLY A 44 22.00 3.60 31.49
N ASP A 45 22.28 3.52 30.20
CA ASP A 45 22.93 2.34 29.63
C ASP A 45 24.43 2.40 29.94
N GLY A 46 24.80 1.52 30.86
CA GLY A 46 26.16 1.26 31.29
C GLY A 46 27.05 0.90 30.11
N PHE A 47 28.14 1.67 30.02
CA PHE A 47 29.41 1.29 29.44
C PHE A 47 29.76 -0.17 29.78
N LEU A 48 29.69 -1.06 28.79
CA LEU A 48 30.53 -2.26 28.77
C LEU A 48 31.51 -2.11 27.62
N ALA A 49 32.72 -1.68 27.96
CA ALA A 49 33.87 -1.77 27.08
C ALA A 49 34.13 -3.26 26.79
N ASP A 50 34.02 -3.67 25.53
CA ASP A 50 34.65 -4.90 25.06
C ASP A 50 35.61 -4.59 23.92
N LEU A 51 36.75 -5.24 24.04
CA LEU A 51 38.02 -4.91 23.45
C LEU A 51 38.11 -5.42 22.01
N GLY A 52 38.87 -4.66 21.24
CA GLY A 52 39.24 -4.89 19.85
C GLY A 52 39.36 -6.36 19.41
N THR A 53 38.78 -6.61 18.24
CA THR A 53 39.42 -7.53 17.29
C THR A 53 39.27 -6.96 15.89
N LYS A 54 40.38 -6.44 15.37
CA LYS A 54 40.54 -6.07 13.97
C LYS A 54 40.40 -7.32 13.12
N GLY A 55 39.26 -7.46 12.47
CA GLY A 55 38.96 -8.54 11.52
C GLY A 55 38.35 -7.94 10.26
N SER A 56 39.22 -7.52 9.35
CA SER A 56 38.91 -7.13 7.98
C SER A 56 37.99 -8.16 7.31
N SER A 57 36.72 -7.80 7.10
CA SER A 57 35.81 -8.53 6.24
C SER A 57 34.95 -7.53 5.46
N ASN A 58 35.35 -7.30 4.21
CA ASN A 58 34.57 -6.61 3.19
C ASN A 58 33.21 -7.28 3.02
N ARG A 59 32.20 -6.87 3.78
CA ARG A 59 30.80 -7.15 3.46
C ARG A 59 30.24 -5.99 2.66
N ARG A 60 30.42 -6.09 1.34
CA ARG A 60 29.60 -5.35 0.38
C ARG A 60 28.14 -5.73 0.64
N THR A 61 27.36 -4.78 1.12
CA THR A 61 25.90 -4.82 1.00
C THR A 61 25.56 -4.87 -0.48
N PRO A 62 24.74 -5.81 -0.97
CA PRO A 62 24.27 -5.74 -2.33
C PRO A 62 23.36 -4.53 -2.44
N SER A 63 23.78 -3.58 -3.27
CA SER A 63 22.98 -2.46 -3.74
C SER A 63 21.65 -2.99 -4.26
N ALA A 64 20.57 -2.47 -3.69
CA ALA A 64 19.28 -2.47 -4.34
C ALA A 64 19.43 -1.89 -5.76
N LEU A 65 18.64 -2.43 -6.70
CA LEU A 65 18.52 -2.00 -8.11
C LEU A 65 19.49 -2.65 -9.11
N THR A 66 19.39 -3.97 -9.30
CA THR A 66 19.27 -4.54 -10.66
C THR A 66 18.61 -5.93 -10.59
N LEU A 67 17.36 -5.99 -10.14
CA LEU A 67 16.52 -7.14 -10.52
C LEU A 67 15.95 -6.83 -11.90
N GLN A 68 16.81 -7.05 -12.89
CA GLN A 68 16.40 -7.22 -14.27
C GLN A 68 15.26 -8.25 -14.31
N TRP A 69 14.18 -7.80 -14.92
CA TRP A 69 12.93 -8.47 -15.16
C TRP A 69 13.07 -9.59 -16.21
N THR A 70 13.95 -10.57 -15.96
CA THR A 70 14.20 -11.69 -16.88
C THR A 70 13.82 -13.02 -16.26
N LEU A 71 12.54 -13.19 -15.91
CA LEU A 71 11.92 -14.51 -15.77
C LEU A 71 10.46 -14.45 -16.22
N LEU A 72 10.27 -13.94 -17.44
CA LEU A 72 9.07 -14.19 -18.23
C LEU A 72 9.36 -15.39 -19.16
N ASN A 73 8.48 -16.39 -19.07
CA ASN A 73 8.12 -17.34 -20.12
C ASN A 73 8.96 -18.62 -20.32
N VAL A 74 8.97 -19.52 -19.32
CA VAL A 74 8.83 -20.97 -19.61
C VAL A 74 7.94 -21.63 -18.55
N ILE A 75 6.76 -21.08 -18.33
CA ILE A 75 5.64 -21.91 -17.86
C ILE A 75 4.99 -22.40 -19.16
N PRO A 76 4.86 -23.71 -19.42
CA PRO A 76 4.07 -24.16 -20.55
C PRO A 76 2.69 -23.54 -20.38
N LYS A 77 2.37 -22.58 -21.27
CA LYS A 77 1.02 -22.07 -21.45
C LYS A 77 0.19 -23.25 -21.91
N PHE A 78 -0.31 -24.05 -20.97
CA PHE A 78 -1.57 -24.71 -21.22
C PHE A 78 -2.54 -23.59 -21.54
N PRO A 79 -3.21 -23.63 -22.70
CA PRO A 79 -4.24 -22.66 -23.02
C PRO A 79 -5.42 -22.90 -22.06
N CYS A 80 -5.30 -22.43 -20.82
CA CYS A 80 -6.45 -22.11 -19.99
C CYS A 80 -7.05 -20.85 -20.57
N ARG A 81 -7.66 -20.98 -21.75
CA ARG A 81 -8.57 -19.99 -22.28
C ARG A 81 -9.72 -19.96 -21.27
N PRO A 82 -9.98 -18.85 -20.55
CA PRO A 82 -11.26 -18.69 -19.91
C PRO A 82 -12.22 -18.41 -21.08
N GLU A 83 -12.63 -19.47 -21.78
CA GLU A 83 -13.88 -19.41 -22.50
C GLU A 83 -14.90 -18.98 -21.47
N LYS A 84 -15.50 -17.83 -21.72
CA LYS A 84 -16.68 -17.38 -20.99
C LYS A 84 -17.63 -18.56 -21.05
N PHE A 85 -17.72 -19.30 -19.96
CA PHE A 85 -18.68 -20.36 -19.78
C PHE A 85 -20.01 -19.63 -19.57
N GLU A 86 -20.53 -19.06 -20.65
CA GLU A 86 -21.95 -18.81 -20.77
C GLU A 86 -22.59 -20.14 -20.43
N ARG A 87 -23.47 -20.14 -19.43
CA ARG A 87 -24.31 -21.30 -19.19
C ARG A 87 -25.01 -21.56 -20.50
N ASP A 88 -24.59 -22.62 -21.18
CA ASP A 88 -25.32 -23.19 -22.28
C ASP A 88 -26.65 -23.70 -21.70
N GLU A 89 -27.62 -22.80 -21.58
CA GLU A 89 -29.04 -23.14 -21.43
C GLU A 89 -29.57 -23.89 -22.69
N SER A 90 -28.69 -24.14 -23.66
CA SER A 90 -28.90 -24.99 -24.84
C SER A 90 -29.02 -26.49 -24.52
N LEU A 91 -28.88 -26.92 -23.25
CA LEU A 91 -29.22 -28.29 -22.83
C LEU A 91 -30.73 -28.62 -22.99
N CYS A 92 -31.57 -27.65 -23.34
CA CYS A 92 -32.99 -27.85 -23.64
C CYS A 92 -33.25 -28.66 -24.93
N GLY A 93 -32.21 -29.13 -25.63
CA GLY A 93 -32.30 -30.01 -26.79
C GLY A 93 -31.62 -31.39 -26.62
N MET A 94 -31.16 -31.76 -25.42
CA MET A 94 -30.57 -33.09 -25.21
C MET A 94 -31.66 -34.15 -25.29
N GLU A 95 -31.47 -35.14 -26.17
CA GLU A 95 -32.30 -36.34 -26.21
C GLU A 95 -32.36 -36.99 -24.82
N PRO A 96 -33.49 -37.61 -24.45
CA PRO A 96 -33.64 -38.26 -23.16
C PRO A 96 -32.52 -39.29 -22.94
N PHE A 97 -31.85 -39.20 -21.80
CA PHE A 97 -30.83 -40.18 -21.42
C PHE A 97 -31.43 -41.58 -21.39
N ILE A 98 -30.76 -42.53 -22.04
CA ILE A 98 -31.22 -43.91 -22.17
C ILE A 98 -31.02 -44.66 -20.85
N GLN A 99 -29.91 -44.36 -20.17
CA GLN A 99 -29.53 -44.92 -18.88
C GLN A 99 -28.83 -43.84 -18.06
N THR A 100 -29.11 -43.78 -16.76
CA THR A 100 -28.44 -42.86 -15.83
C THR A 100 -27.74 -43.63 -14.73
N GLU A 101 -26.54 -43.16 -14.36
CA GLU A 101 -25.76 -43.68 -13.24
C GLU A 101 -25.29 -42.53 -12.36
N VAL A 102 -25.23 -42.77 -11.06
CA VAL A 102 -24.76 -41.78 -10.08
C VAL A 102 -23.69 -42.43 -9.23
N TYR A 103 -22.59 -41.72 -9.05
CA TYR A 103 -21.49 -42.16 -8.22
C TYR A 103 -21.09 -41.04 -7.25
N GLN A 104 -21.19 -41.36 -5.97
CA GLN A 104 -20.76 -40.49 -4.88
C GLN A 104 -19.48 -41.05 -4.29
N LEU A 105 -18.48 -40.18 -4.11
CA LEU A 105 -17.20 -40.56 -3.53
C LEU A 105 -17.39 -41.17 -2.13
N GLY A 106 -16.74 -42.30 -1.84
CA GLY A 106 -16.78 -42.95 -0.53
C GLY A 106 -17.79 -44.11 -0.42
N ASN A 107 -18.56 -44.39 -1.47
CA ASN A 107 -19.50 -45.53 -1.49
C ASN A 107 -18.83 -46.91 -1.75
N GLY A 108 -17.51 -47.02 -1.57
CA GLY A 108 -16.79 -48.30 -1.57
C GLY A 108 -16.42 -48.81 -2.96
N GLY A 109 -16.24 -47.92 -3.94
CA GLY A 109 -15.56 -48.28 -5.18
C GLY A 109 -14.07 -48.53 -4.93
N ASP A 110 -13.44 -49.36 -5.77
CA ASP A 110 -11.97 -49.42 -5.85
C ASP A 110 -11.53 -48.63 -7.10
N MET A 111 -11.94 -47.37 -7.16
CA MET A 111 -11.59 -46.49 -8.28
C MET A 111 -10.19 -45.90 -8.04
N ILE A 112 -9.35 -45.91 -9.09
CA ILE A 112 -7.92 -45.57 -9.03
C ILE A 112 -7.65 -44.21 -8.37
N PHE A 113 -8.55 -43.23 -8.54
CA PHE A 113 -8.40 -41.86 -8.04
C PHE A 113 -9.29 -41.52 -6.83
N GLU A 114 -10.09 -42.46 -6.33
CA GLU A 114 -11.07 -42.18 -5.27
C GLU A 114 -10.38 -41.74 -3.97
N ARG A 115 -9.34 -42.46 -3.55
CA ARG A 115 -8.61 -42.14 -2.31
C ARG A 115 -7.94 -40.76 -2.37
N ASP A 116 -7.31 -40.45 -3.50
CA ASP A 116 -6.59 -39.19 -3.68
C ASP A 116 -7.56 -38.01 -3.75
N LEU A 117 -8.70 -38.20 -4.44
CA LEU A 117 -9.75 -37.18 -4.54
C LEU A 117 -10.47 -36.95 -3.21
N HIS A 118 -10.67 -38.01 -2.42
CA HIS A 118 -11.21 -37.91 -1.07
C HIS A 118 -10.25 -37.13 -0.16
N ALA A 119 -8.98 -37.53 -0.12
CA ALA A 119 -7.95 -36.88 0.70
C ALA A 119 -7.78 -35.40 0.33
N LEU A 120 -7.81 -35.06 -0.96
CA LEU A 120 -7.72 -33.67 -1.41
C LEU A 120 -8.98 -32.87 -1.05
N SER A 121 -10.16 -33.46 -1.17
CA SER A 121 -11.42 -32.80 -0.79
C SER A 121 -11.47 -32.52 0.71
N GLU A 122 -11.07 -33.49 1.53
CA GLU A 122 -10.95 -33.37 2.98
C GLU A 122 -9.91 -32.30 3.37
N PHE A 123 -8.72 -32.34 2.76
CA PHE A 123 -7.67 -31.34 2.98
C PHE A 123 -8.15 -29.91 2.66
N LEU A 124 -8.96 -29.75 1.61
CA LEU A 124 -9.53 -28.46 1.22
C LEU A 124 -10.77 -28.08 2.05
N GLY A 125 -11.23 -28.95 2.97
CA GLY A 125 -12.44 -28.75 3.76
C GLY A 125 -13.70 -28.64 2.89
N ARG A 126 -13.76 -29.39 1.78
CA ARG A 126 -14.88 -29.43 0.84
C ARG A 126 -15.65 -30.73 1.00
N SER A 127 -16.95 -30.69 0.70
CA SER A 127 -17.72 -31.92 0.57
C SER A 127 -17.21 -32.74 -0.63
N PRO A 128 -17.32 -34.07 -0.58
CA PRO A 128 -16.87 -34.92 -1.68
C PRO A 128 -17.58 -34.56 -3.00
N PRO A 129 -16.88 -34.64 -4.14
CA PRO A 129 -17.49 -34.40 -5.44
C PRO A 129 -18.47 -35.52 -5.82
N GLU A 130 -19.50 -35.14 -6.56
CA GLU A 130 -20.55 -36.04 -7.04
C GLU A 130 -20.47 -36.17 -8.56
N PHE A 131 -20.60 -37.40 -9.05
CA PHE A 131 -20.53 -37.72 -10.46
C PHE A 131 -21.85 -38.29 -10.93
N TYR A 132 -22.30 -37.82 -12.09
CA TYR A 132 -23.55 -38.18 -12.72
C TYR A 132 -23.25 -38.59 -14.16
N GLY A 133 -23.70 -39.76 -14.59
CA GLY A 133 -23.54 -40.27 -15.94
C GLY A 133 -24.89 -40.45 -16.63
N GLY A 134 -24.93 -40.16 -17.93
CA GLY A 134 -26.07 -40.51 -18.78
C GLY A 134 -25.60 -41.03 -20.13
N GLN A 135 -26.17 -42.14 -20.60
CA GLN A 135 -25.94 -42.59 -21.98
C GLN A 135 -26.77 -41.76 -22.96
N VAL A 136 -26.10 -41.28 -24.01
CA VAL A 136 -26.65 -40.46 -25.09
C VAL A 136 -26.31 -41.13 -26.43
N ASN A 137 -27.24 -41.05 -27.38
CA ASN A 137 -27.09 -41.60 -28.73
C ASN A 137 -27.10 -40.49 -29.79
N ASP A 138 -26.22 -39.51 -29.64
CA ASP A 138 -26.23 -38.30 -30.49
C ASP A 138 -25.26 -38.38 -31.69
N GLN A 139 -24.50 -39.47 -31.82
CA GLN A 139 -23.55 -39.62 -32.93
C GLN A 139 -24.17 -40.29 -34.16
N PRO A 140 -23.92 -39.77 -35.38
CA PRO A 140 -24.29 -40.42 -36.64
C PRO A 140 -23.49 -41.71 -36.80
N GLY A 141 -24.06 -42.82 -36.34
CA GLY A 141 -23.38 -44.11 -36.23
C GLY A 141 -23.95 -45.02 -35.13
N GLY A 142 -24.82 -44.48 -34.25
CA GLY A 142 -25.53 -45.27 -33.25
C GLY A 142 -24.66 -45.79 -32.11
N GLN A 143 -23.45 -45.26 -31.94
CA GLN A 143 -22.59 -45.62 -30.81
C GLN A 143 -23.04 -44.85 -29.57
N LEU A 144 -23.46 -45.60 -28.55
CA LEU A 144 -23.82 -45.05 -27.25
C LEU A 144 -22.58 -44.44 -26.60
N GLN A 145 -22.69 -43.18 -26.17
CA GLN A 145 -21.66 -42.49 -25.41
C GLN A 145 -22.19 -42.11 -24.04
N TRP A 146 -21.34 -42.20 -23.03
CA TRP A 146 -21.58 -41.69 -21.69
C TRP A 146 -21.20 -40.22 -21.62
N VAL A 147 -22.16 -39.37 -21.28
CA VAL A 147 -21.93 -38.00 -20.83
C VAL A 147 -21.84 -38.04 -19.31
N ILE A 148 -20.68 -37.68 -18.78
CA ILE A 148 -20.39 -37.69 -17.35
C ILE A 148 -20.24 -36.26 -16.88
N MET A 149 -21.08 -35.86 -15.94
CA MET A 149 -21.08 -34.56 -15.28
C MET A 149 -20.50 -34.72 -13.87
N ALA A 150 -19.58 -33.84 -13.51
CA ALA A 150 -19.06 -33.74 -12.15
C ALA A 150 -19.54 -32.43 -11.51
N ASP A 151 -20.12 -32.52 -10.32
CA ASP A 151 -20.39 -31.36 -9.47
C ASP A 151 -19.35 -31.33 -8.34
N LEU A 152 -18.51 -30.30 -8.37
CA LEU A 152 -17.50 -30.05 -7.33
C LEU A 152 -18.00 -28.94 -6.42
N PRO A 153 -18.59 -29.29 -5.27
CA PRO A 153 -19.07 -28.30 -4.31
C PRO A 153 -17.90 -27.46 -3.80
N ARG A 154 -18.11 -26.14 -3.74
CA ARG A 154 -17.17 -25.21 -3.11
C ARG A 154 -17.44 -25.14 -1.61
N LYS A 155 -16.45 -24.64 -0.86
CA LYS A 155 -16.56 -24.42 0.58
C LYS A 155 -17.79 -23.53 0.87
N PRO A 156 -18.68 -23.92 1.80
CA PRO A 156 -19.96 -23.22 2.04
C PRO A 156 -19.79 -21.78 2.55
N GLU A 157 -18.61 -21.42 3.05
CA GLU A 157 -18.34 -20.11 3.66
C GLU A 157 -18.27 -18.94 2.67
N SER A 158 -18.26 -19.17 1.35
CA SER A 158 -18.15 -18.09 0.37
C SER A 158 -19.39 -17.95 -0.52
N PRO A 159 -20.26 -16.94 -0.27
CA PRO A 159 -21.50 -16.73 -1.03
C PRO A 159 -21.27 -16.33 -2.50
N MET A 160 -20.05 -15.98 -2.88
CA MET A 160 -19.73 -15.41 -4.20
C MET A 160 -19.26 -16.44 -5.24
N PHE A 161 -19.07 -17.71 -4.88
CA PHE A 161 -18.46 -18.66 -5.81
C PHE A 161 -19.43 -19.76 -6.26
N GLY A 162 -19.75 -19.74 -7.55
CA GLY A 162 -20.53 -20.79 -8.21
C GLY A 162 -19.87 -22.17 -8.13
N LYS A 163 -20.71 -23.22 -8.14
CA LYS A 163 -20.30 -24.62 -8.24
C LYS A 163 -19.37 -24.83 -9.44
N ILE A 164 -18.31 -25.63 -9.28
CA ILE A 164 -17.46 -26.01 -10.41
C ILE A 164 -18.13 -27.23 -11.03
N GLN A 165 -18.77 -27.03 -12.17
CA GLN A 165 -19.38 -28.10 -12.95
C GLN A 165 -18.58 -28.29 -14.24
N PHE A 166 -18.41 -29.54 -14.64
CA PHE A 166 -17.90 -29.88 -15.96
C PHE A 166 -18.52 -31.18 -16.45
N SER A 167 -18.52 -31.35 -17.76
CA SER A 167 -18.94 -32.57 -18.41
C SER A 167 -17.85 -33.10 -19.33
N LEU A 168 -17.81 -34.42 -19.50
CA LEU A 168 -16.95 -35.11 -20.46
C LEU A 168 -17.72 -36.25 -21.12
N ARG A 169 -17.20 -36.73 -22.26
CA ARG A 169 -17.83 -37.80 -23.05
C ARG A 169 -16.88 -38.98 -23.19
N GLU A 170 -17.36 -40.19 -22.88
CA GLU A 170 -16.60 -41.43 -23.08
C GLU A 170 -17.46 -42.56 -23.63
N ASN A 171 -16.81 -43.60 -24.15
CA ASN A 171 -17.50 -44.79 -24.64
C ASN A 171 -17.91 -45.74 -23.50
N ASN A 172 -17.33 -45.58 -22.31
CA ASN A 172 -17.51 -46.48 -21.16
C ASN A 172 -17.64 -45.65 -19.88
N TRP A 173 -18.56 -46.05 -19.00
CA TRP A 173 -18.77 -45.43 -17.71
C TRP A 173 -17.52 -45.45 -16.84
N ALA A 174 -16.86 -46.61 -16.70
CA ALA A 174 -15.71 -46.74 -15.82
C ALA A 174 -14.53 -45.85 -16.24
N ASP A 175 -14.23 -45.82 -17.54
CA ASP A 175 -13.15 -45.00 -18.10
C ASP A 175 -13.46 -43.51 -17.97
N GLY A 176 -14.71 -43.13 -18.22
CA GLY A 176 -15.14 -41.75 -18.08
C GLY A 176 -15.21 -41.29 -16.63
N LEU A 177 -15.61 -42.15 -15.69
CA LEU A 177 -15.59 -41.84 -14.27
C LEU A 177 -14.13 -41.64 -13.80
N ALA A 178 -13.20 -42.50 -14.23
CA ALA A 178 -11.79 -42.33 -13.94
C ALA A 178 -11.22 -41.01 -14.50
N ARG A 179 -11.54 -40.66 -15.75
CA ARG A 179 -11.15 -39.36 -16.34
C ARG A 179 -11.80 -38.18 -15.61
N ALA A 180 -13.06 -38.32 -15.19
CA ALA A 180 -13.76 -37.26 -14.46
C ALA A 180 -13.11 -37.03 -13.09
N MET A 181 -12.72 -38.09 -12.39
CA MET A 181 -11.97 -37.97 -11.13
C MET A 181 -10.59 -37.33 -11.32
N GLN A 182 -9.86 -37.71 -12.38
CA GLN A 182 -8.57 -37.11 -12.70
C GLN A 182 -8.71 -35.61 -13.02
N GLU A 183 -9.71 -35.22 -13.80
CA GLU A 183 -10.01 -33.82 -14.10
C GLU A 183 -10.44 -33.05 -12.84
N ALA A 184 -11.24 -33.68 -11.98
CA ALA A 184 -11.63 -33.10 -10.68
C ALA A 184 -10.40 -32.84 -9.79
N LEU A 185 -9.46 -33.79 -9.71
CA LEU A 185 -8.19 -33.62 -9.02
C LEU A 185 -7.39 -32.43 -9.57
N ALA A 186 -7.21 -32.37 -10.89
CA ALA A 186 -6.47 -31.29 -11.54
C ALA A 186 -7.09 -29.91 -11.25
N ARG A 187 -8.43 -29.81 -11.29
CA ARG A 187 -9.15 -28.56 -10.98
C ARG A 187 -9.03 -28.15 -9.52
N LEU A 188 -9.09 -29.10 -8.59
CA LEU A 188 -8.92 -28.83 -7.17
C LEU A 188 -7.48 -28.43 -6.83
N ASP A 189 -6.48 -29.05 -7.44
CA ASP A 189 -5.08 -28.69 -7.21
C ASP A 189 -4.73 -27.30 -7.79
N ASN A 190 -5.25 -26.96 -8.97
CA ASN A 190 -5.16 -25.60 -9.50
C ASN A 190 -5.79 -24.56 -8.56
N SER A 191 -6.93 -24.90 -7.93
CA SER A 191 -7.56 -24.03 -6.92
C SER A 191 -6.66 -23.84 -5.70
N ARG A 192 -5.91 -24.87 -5.29
CA ARG A 192 -4.96 -24.79 -4.17
C ARG A 192 -3.74 -23.93 -4.53
N ALA A 193 -3.14 -24.16 -5.69
CA ALA A 193 -2.00 -23.38 -6.16
C ALA A 193 -2.35 -21.89 -6.26
N TYR A 194 -3.54 -21.57 -6.77
CA TYR A 194 -4.05 -20.20 -6.81
C TYR A 194 -4.23 -19.60 -5.42
N ALA A 195 -4.85 -20.33 -4.48
CA ALA A 195 -5.04 -19.86 -3.11
C ALA A 195 -3.69 -19.57 -2.40
N ASN A 196 -2.72 -20.47 -2.57
CA ASN A 196 -1.37 -20.29 -2.03
C ASN A 196 -0.67 -19.07 -2.63
N HIS A 197 -0.79 -18.87 -3.95
CA HIS A 197 -0.23 -17.70 -4.63
C HIS A 197 -0.84 -16.39 -4.10
N THR A 198 -2.17 -16.34 -3.97
CA THR A 198 -2.89 -15.17 -3.43
C THR A 198 -2.48 -14.89 -1.98
N TYR A 199 -2.32 -15.93 -1.15
CA TYR A 199 -1.83 -15.77 0.23
C TYR A 199 -0.42 -15.16 0.27
N LEU A 200 0.49 -15.64 -0.58
CA LEU A 200 1.85 -15.08 -0.68
C LEU A 200 1.84 -13.62 -1.15
N GLN A 201 1.00 -13.28 -2.13
CA GLN A 201 0.82 -11.89 -2.59
C GLN A 201 0.31 -11.00 -1.45
N LEU A 202 -0.70 -11.45 -0.69
CA LEU A 202 -1.22 -10.71 0.47
C LEU A 202 -0.17 -10.52 1.56
N ALA A 203 0.64 -11.55 1.84
CA ALA A 203 1.75 -11.46 2.79
C ALA A 203 2.80 -10.43 2.34
N GLN A 204 3.16 -10.42 1.05
CA GLN A 204 4.06 -9.42 0.48
C GLN A 204 3.49 -8.00 0.58
N GLN A 205 2.21 -7.82 0.28
CA GLN A 205 1.53 -6.52 0.44
C GLN A 205 1.51 -6.04 1.90
N ALA A 206 1.34 -6.95 2.87
CA ALA A 206 1.39 -6.59 4.28
C ALA A 206 2.77 -6.04 4.69
N GLU A 207 3.85 -6.63 4.18
CA GLU A 207 5.22 -6.16 4.45
C GLU A 207 5.51 -4.80 3.81
N THR A 208 5.06 -4.55 2.58
CA THR A 208 5.23 -3.22 1.94
C THR A 208 4.47 -2.13 2.69
N ILE A 209 3.26 -2.43 3.17
CA ILE A 209 2.48 -1.49 4.01
C ILE A 209 3.25 -1.16 5.30
N LYS A 210 3.88 -2.15 5.95
CA LYS A 210 4.70 -1.91 7.15
C LYS A 210 5.89 -1.00 6.86
N VAL A 211 6.59 -1.18 5.74
CA VAL A 211 7.71 -0.33 5.34
C VAL A 211 7.23 1.11 5.10
N ILE A 212 6.17 1.29 4.31
CA ILE A 212 5.58 2.61 4.03
C ILE A 212 5.13 3.31 5.32
N ALA A 213 4.57 2.57 6.28
CA ALA A 213 4.17 3.14 7.56
C ALA A 213 5.37 3.67 8.38
N LYS A 214 6.49 2.95 8.37
CA LYS A 214 7.74 3.40 9.02
C LYS A 214 8.30 4.65 8.34
N GLU A 215 8.33 4.68 7.01
CA GLU A 215 8.79 5.83 6.23
C GLU A 215 7.92 7.07 6.48
N ARG A 216 6.58 6.93 6.46
CA ARG A 216 5.65 8.02 6.79
C ARG A 216 5.90 8.59 8.18
N ARG A 217 6.19 7.74 9.17
CA ARG A 217 6.54 8.19 10.53
C ARG A 217 7.86 8.95 10.55
N ALA A 218 8.88 8.48 9.82
CA ALA A 218 10.17 9.17 9.71
C ALA A 218 10.02 10.54 9.04
N LEU A 219 9.26 10.63 7.95
CA LEU A 219 8.98 11.90 7.25
C LEU A 219 8.26 12.91 8.13
N ARG A 220 7.27 12.48 8.94
CA ARG A 220 6.60 13.37 9.90
C ARG A 220 7.58 13.97 10.92
N ARG A 221 8.51 13.17 11.44
CA ARG A 221 9.55 13.65 12.36
C ARG A 221 10.48 14.65 11.69
N LEU A 222 10.88 14.38 10.44
CA LEU A 222 11.72 15.29 9.67
C LEU A 222 11.00 16.64 9.44
N ASN A 223 9.72 16.60 9.05
CA ASN A 223 8.93 17.80 8.84
C ASN A 223 8.79 18.61 10.13
N ALA A 224 8.51 17.96 11.27
CA ALA A 224 8.46 18.65 12.56
C ALA A 224 9.77 19.38 12.92
N LYS A 225 10.93 18.78 12.62
CA LYS A 225 12.25 19.44 12.79
C LYS A 225 12.42 20.66 11.88
N LYS A 226 11.97 20.54 10.63
CA LYS A 226 11.98 21.66 9.67
C LYS A 226 11.06 22.78 10.12
N ASP A 227 9.84 22.46 10.56
CA ASP A 227 8.86 23.42 11.06
C ASP A 227 9.38 24.17 12.29
N TYR A 228 10.02 23.47 13.23
CA TYR A 228 10.70 24.09 14.37
C TYR A 228 11.79 25.08 13.92
N THR A 229 12.60 24.69 12.94
CA THR A 229 13.67 25.55 12.40
C THR A 229 13.09 26.79 11.72
N ILE A 230 12.04 26.62 10.92
CA ILE A 230 11.32 27.71 10.26
C ILE A 230 10.76 28.67 11.32
N HIS A 231 10.12 28.15 12.37
CA HIS A 231 9.57 28.96 13.45
C HIS A 231 10.67 29.79 14.14
N ARG A 232 11.79 29.15 14.48
CA ARG A 232 12.95 29.82 15.09
C ARG A 232 13.51 30.94 14.21
N LEU A 233 13.65 30.69 12.90
CA LEU A 233 14.16 31.69 11.96
C LEU A 233 13.18 32.86 11.80
N LYS A 234 11.87 32.59 11.74
CA LYS A 234 10.84 33.64 11.71
C LYS A 234 10.90 34.53 12.95
N ALA A 235 11.09 33.96 14.14
CA ALA A 235 11.26 34.72 15.37
C ALA A 235 12.51 35.62 15.33
N LYS A 236 13.65 35.10 14.85
CA LYS A 236 14.87 35.90 14.67
C LYS A 236 14.68 37.05 13.68
N ILE A 237 14.01 36.79 12.55
CA ILE A 237 13.71 37.83 11.56
C ILE A 237 12.80 38.91 12.17
N ALA A 238 11.80 38.53 12.96
CA ALA A 238 10.93 39.49 13.64
C ALA A 238 11.73 40.38 14.61
N ALA A 239 12.59 39.79 15.44
CA ALA A 239 13.44 40.54 16.36
C ALA A 239 14.39 41.50 15.62
N LEU A 240 15.03 41.04 14.53
CA LEU A 240 15.92 41.90 13.73
C LEU A 240 15.17 43.04 13.05
N LYS A 241 13.93 42.82 12.60
CA LYS A 241 13.10 43.89 12.05
C LYS A 241 12.76 44.95 13.08
N GLU A 242 12.50 44.55 14.33
CA GLU A 242 12.27 45.46 15.44
C GLU A 242 13.52 46.30 15.73
N THR A 243 14.71 45.67 15.82
CA THR A 243 15.95 46.42 16.04
C THR A 243 16.27 47.40 14.92
N VAL A 244 16.01 47.03 13.66
CA VAL A 244 16.20 47.92 12.52
C VAL A 244 15.20 49.08 12.55
N ALA A 245 13.95 48.83 12.95
CA ALA A 245 12.96 49.88 13.10
C ALA A 245 13.35 50.90 14.18
N THR A 246 13.82 50.43 15.35
CA THR A 246 14.31 51.31 16.42
C THR A 246 15.53 52.12 15.98
N GLN A 247 16.48 51.51 15.27
CA GLN A 247 17.64 52.23 14.73
C GLN A 247 17.24 53.28 13.69
N ALA A 248 16.27 52.98 12.83
CA ALA A 248 15.76 53.92 11.86
C ALA A 248 15.05 55.12 12.54
N GLU A 249 14.28 54.87 13.59
CA GLU A 249 13.65 55.92 14.41
C GLU A 249 14.69 56.82 15.09
N GLN A 250 15.74 56.22 15.68
CA GLN A 250 16.86 56.98 16.28
C GLN A 250 17.60 57.86 15.26
N LEU A 251 17.84 57.35 14.04
CA LEU A 251 18.48 58.13 12.98
C LEU A 251 17.58 59.29 12.53
N GLN A 252 16.27 59.04 12.41
CA GLN A 252 15.31 60.10 12.08
C GLN A 252 15.27 61.19 13.16
N GLU A 253 15.28 60.83 14.44
CA GLU A 253 15.34 61.79 15.56
C GLU A 253 16.63 62.63 15.50
N LEU A 254 17.79 62.01 15.24
CA LEU A 254 19.06 62.71 15.06
C LEU A 254 19.08 63.63 13.83
N GLU A 255 18.42 63.25 12.73
CA GLU A 255 18.25 64.10 11.54
C GLU A 255 17.33 65.30 11.81
N GLU A 256 16.30 65.14 12.65
CA GLU A 256 15.39 66.22 13.04
C GLU A 256 16.01 67.17 14.08
N GLU A 257 16.80 66.66 15.03
CA GLU A 257 17.54 67.48 16.01
C GLU A 257 18.78 68.15 15.41
N GLY A 258 19.38 67.50 14.43
CA GLY A 258 20.53 67.98 13.65
C GLY A 258 20.10 68.79 12.44
N GLU A 259 19.34 69.87 12.63
CA GLU A 259 19.45 71.02 11.71
C GLU A 259 20.90 71.50 11.81
N GLY A 260 21.77 70.92 10.99
CA GLY A 260 23.17 71.27 10.93
C GLY A 260 23.25 72.78 10.76
N GLU A 261 23.71 73.48 11.81
CA GLU A 261 24.40 74.74 11.60
C GLU A 261 25.53 74.37 10.65
N ASP A 262 25.31 74.68 9.37
CA ASP A 262 26.30 74.64 8.33
C ASP A 262 27.43 75.50 8.89
N ILE A 263 28.46 74.85 9.45
CA ILE A 263 29.69 75.50 9.87
C ILE A 263 30.45 75.80 8.57
N GLN A 264 29.82 76.59 7.69
CA GLN A 264 30.52 77.35 6.68
C GLN A 264 31.48 78.21 7.47
N GLY A 265 32.71 77.72 7.54
CA GLY A 265 33.77 78.33 8.30
C GLY A 265 33.73 79.82 8.09
N ASP A 266 33.73 80.56 9.20
CA ASP A 266 34.50 81.78 9.17
C ASP A 266 35.89 81.43 8.61
N GLY A 267 36.53 82.35 7.89
CA GLY A 267 37.76 82.09 7.12
C GLY A 267 39.00 81.71 7.95
N TYR A 268 38.80 81.13 9.13
CA TYR A 268 39.78 80.66 10.10
C TYR A 268 39.46 79.23 10.58
N SER A 269 38.90 78.37 9.73
CA SER A 269 38.74 76.95 10.07
C SER A 269 40.12 76.38 10.42
N TYR A 270 40.35 76.17 11.72
CA TYR A 270 41.54 75.51 12.25
C TYR A 270 41.52 74.08 11.71
N VAL A 271 42.36 73.82 10.71
CA VAL A 271 42.80 72.47 10.39
C VAL A 271 43.42 71.95 11.68
N GLY A 272 42.74 71.01 12.34
CA GLY A 272 43.33 70.28 13.47
C GLY A 272 44.66 69.71 12.99
N ASN A 273 45.75 70.08 13.66
CA ASN A 273 47.04 69.48 13.43
C ASN A 273 46.92 67.98 13.76
N ASP A 274 47.11 67.12 12.77
CA ASP A 274 47.19 65.65 12.86
C ASP A 274 48.42 65.16 13.69
N ASP A 275 48.84 65.87 14.73
CA ASP A 275 50.14 65.67 15.41
C ASP A 275 50.03 64.98 16.79
N ASP A 276 48.88 64.38 17.11
CA ASP A 276 48.63 63.69 18.39
C ASP A 276 48.25 62.20 18.25
N TYR A 277 48.56 61.56 17.11
CA TYR A 277 48.65 60.10 17.05
C TYR A 277 49.92 59.61 17.76
N GLU A 278 49.88 59.47 19.08
CA GLU A 278 50.79 58.56 19.78
C GLU A 278 50.36 57.13 19.46
N GLU A 279 51.17 56.44 18.66
CA GLU A 279 51.08 55.02 18.36
C GLU A 279 51.37 54.24 19.66
N GLU A 280 50.36 54.07 20.52
CA GLU A 280 50.43 53.10 21.61
C GLU A 280 50.42 51.69 20.99
N GLU A 281 51.63 51.20 20.65
CA GLU A 281 51.95 49.79 20.45
C GLU A 281 51.75 49.02 21.77
N ASP A 282 50.50 48.83 22.17
CA ASP A 282 50.17 47.91 23.25
C ASP A 282 49.87 46.52 22.67
N GLU A 283 50.99 45.80 22.52
CA GLU A 283 51.24 44.44 23.02
C GLU A 283 50.00 43.56 23.33
N ASP A 284 50.04 42.36 22.74
CA ASP A 284 49.45 41.14 23.29
C ASP A 284 47.92 41.00 23.32
N LEU A 285 47.26 41.20 22.18
CA LEU A 285 46.06 40.39 21.88
C LEU A 285 46.49 38.97 21.50
N ALA A 286 46.92 38.24 22.54
CA ALA A 286 47.04 36.80 22.52
C ALA A 286 45.76 36.21 21.94
N PHE A 287 45.90 35.69 20.72
CA PHE A 287 44.95 34.84 20.06
C PHE A 287 44.50 33.76 21.07
N HIS A 288 43.30 33.93 21.61
CA HIS A 288 42.66 32.94 22.47
C HIS A 288 41.79 32.07 21.56
N PRO A 289 42.28 30.95 21.01
CA PRO A 289 41.43 30.00 20.31
C PRO A 289 40.67 29.16 21.35
N ASN A 290 39.86 29.82 22.18
CA ASN A 290 38.78 29.14 22.89
C ASN A 290 37.49 29.42 22.13
N VAL A 291 37.44 28.93 20.89
CA VAL A 291 36.19 28.71 20.17
C VAL A 291 35.73 27.29 20.47
N ASP A 292 35.51 26.99 21.76
CA ASP A 292 34.83 25.78 22.22
C ASP A 292 33.30 25.86 21.99
N GLY A 293 32.85 26.75 21.09
CA GLY A 293 31.45 26.97 20.73
C GLY A 293 31.10 26.60 19.30
N TYR A 294 32.06 26.16 18.49
CA TYR A 294 31.73 25.43 17.26
C TYR A 294 31.45 23.98 17.67
N GLU A 295 30.24 23.74 18.18
CA GLU A 295 29.58 22.46 17.93
C GLU A 295 29.69 22.26 16.43
N HIS A 296 30.62 21.40 16.05
CA HIS A 296 30.70 20.78 14.76
C HIS A 296 29.31 20.20 14.54
N LEU A 297 28.46 20.94 13.82
CA LEU A 297 27.36 20.35 13.10
C LEU A 297 28.05 19.34 12.21
N GLU A 298 28.20 18.14 12.76
CA GLU A 298 28.47 16.93 12.04
C GLU A 298 27.48 17.00 10.90
N ALA A 299 27.99 17.46 9.74
CA ALA A 299 27.27 17.48 8.50
C ALA A 299 27.04 16.01 8.24
N GLY A 300 25.96 15.50 8.84
CA GLY A 300 25.57 14.11 8.76
C GLY A 300 25.57 13.83 7.28
N MET A 301 26.50 12.95 6.89
CA MET A 301 26.87 12.61 5.53
C MET A 301 25.71 12.95 4.60
N ASP A 302 25.93 13.99 3.81
CA ASP A 302 25.02 14.44 2.79
C ASP A 302 24.62 13.18 2.02
N ASN A 303 23.38 12.71 2.23
CA ASN A 303 22.79 11.61 1.48
C ASN A 303 22.46 12.18 0.09
N THR A 304 23.48 12.64 -0.61
CA THR A 304 23.44 12.94 -2.02
C THR A 304 23.17 11.60 -2.69
N PHE A 305 21.88 11.30 -2.90
CA PHE A 305 21.47 10.22 -3.76
C PHE A 305 22.12 10.48 -5.12
N PRO A 306 22.96 9.59 -5.66
CA PRO A 306 23.45 9.74 -7.01
C PRO A 306 22.23 9.80 -7.93
N ILE A 307 22.01 10.96 -8.54
CA ILE A 307 21.10 11.11 -9.66
C ILE A 307 21.78 10.33 -10.79
N ASN A 308 21.32 9.11 -11.06
CA ASN A 308 21.70 8.40 -12.28
C ASN A 308 21.09 9.18 -13.45
N VAL A 309 21.89 10.08 -14.02
CA VAL A 309 21.63 10.72 -15.31
C VAL A 309 22.14 9.78 -16.39
N ASP A 310 21.49 8.63 -16.54
CA ASP A 310 21.68 7.77 -17.71
C ASP A 310 20.38 7.79 -18.51
N GLY A 311 20.35 8.63 -19.54
CA GLY A 311 19.18 8.84 -20.38
C GLY A 311 19.42 9.76 -21.57
N GLU A 312 20.51 9.53 -22.31
CA GLU A 312 20.59 9.77 -23.77
C GLU A 312 20.96 8.47 -24.48
#